data_AF-A0A9D2GXN1-F1
#
_entry.id   AF-A0A9D2GXN1-F1
#
_cell.length_a   1.000
_cell.length_b   1.000
_cell.length_c   1.000
_cell.angle_alpha   90.00
_cell.angle_beta   90.00
_cell.angle_gamma   90.00
#
_symmetry.space_group_name_H-M   'P 1'
#
loop_
_entity.id
_entity.type
_entity.pdbx_description
1 polymer ?
#
loop_
_entity_poly.entity_id
_entity_poly.type
_entity_poly.pdbx_seq_one_letter_code
_entity_poly.pdbx_strand_id
1 'polypeptide(L)'
;MRQILNDWQELFPTLSPYTPSTLYMKADFVLMGLRLEKVMSDTYRVILECLPLWEQEKSRMKIPVFSWELYDKKGMQFFIKTSLHEYLFPTAAECAKEQFGALLKENILSDDLCRCIRKASSTFASKHNPTHWHRIFAFKLALVTYLNDTRFFAEVRQEIEKETGHWNSDRFAALFLKSKEEWKADLYRQFEDREALLERIHTNMRDKKIARLKPSHILL
;
A
#
# COMPACT_ATOMS: atom_id res chain seq x y z
N MET A 1 24.75 -0.62 0.25
CA MET A 1 23.33 -0.45 -0.16
C MET A 1 22.96 -1.28 -1.37
N ARG A 2 23.73 -1.29 -2.47
CA ARG A 2 23.40 -2.12 -3.66
C ARG A 2 23.31 -3.62 -3.34
N GLN A 3 24.26 -4.17 -2.58
CA GLN A 3 24.22 -5.58 -2.16
C GLN A 3 22.96 -5.88 -1.34
N ILE A 4 22.72 -5.10 -0.29
CA ILE A 4 21.51 -5.18 0.54
C ILE A 4 20.24 -5.21 -0.31
N LEU A 5 20.10 -4.29 -1.28
CA LEU A 5 18.95 -4.24 -2.17
C LEU A 5 18.80 -5.54 -2.99
N ASN A 6 19.91 -6.12 -3.45
CA ASN A 6 19.92 -7.40 -4.15
C ASN A 6 19.45 -8.53 -3.24
N ASP A 7 19.92 -8.60 -1.98
CA ASP A 7 19.53 -9.66 -1.04
C ASP A 7 18.01 -9.64 -0.79
N TRP A 8 17.41 -8.44 -0.65
CA TRP A 8 15.95 -8.28 -0.57
C TRP A 8 15.22 -8.62 -1.87
N GLN A 9 15.84 -8.40 -3.02
CA GLN A 9 15.27 -8.77 -4.33
C GLN A 9 15.32 -10.29 -4.55
N GLU A 10 16.39 -10.96 -4.12
CA GLU A 10 16.49 -12.43 -4.14
C GLU A 10 15.45 -13.07 -3.23
N LEU A 11 15.15 -12.45 -2.09
CA LEU A 11 14.10 -12.90 -1.18
C LEU A 11 12.70 -12.82 -1.80
N PHE A 12 12.43 -11.78 -2.59
CA PHE A 12 11.15 -11.57 -3.28
C PHE A 12 11.38 -11.36 -4.79
N PRO A 13 11.55 -12.45 -5.57
CA PRO A 13 11.94 -12.38 -6.98
C PRO A 13 10.96 -11.65 -7.89
N THR A 14 9.71 -11.47 -7.45
CA THR A 14 8.69 -10.68 -8.16
C THR A 14 8.98 -9.19 -8.13
N LEU A 15 9.81 -8.72 -7.21
CA LEU A 15 10.16 -7.31 -7.12
C LEU A 15 11.30 -6.94 -8.09
N SER A 16 11.30 -5.69 -8.51
CA SER A 16 12.32 -5.10 -9.38
C SER A 16 12.79 -3.76 -8.83
N PRO A 17 14.08 -3.40 -8.99
CA PRO A 17 14.60 -2.10 -8.57
C PRO A 17 13.83 -0.94 -9.22
N TYR A 18 13.31 -0.04 -8.39
CA TYR A 18 12.61 1.17 -8.82
C TYR A 18 13.43 2.44 -8.51
N THR A 19 14.10 2.46 -7.36
CA THR A 19 15.10 3.45 -6.95
C THR A 19 16.28 2.74 -6.26
N PRO A 20 17.37 3.43 -5.89
CA PRO A 20 18.47 2.82 -5.15
C PRO A 20 18.11 2.19 -3.79
N SER A 21 16.89 2.45 -3.28
CA SER A 21 16.42 1.94 -1.99
C SER A 21 14.99 1.41 -2.04
N THR A 22 14.42 1.17 -3.23
CA THR A 22 13.07 0.62 -3.36
C THR A 22 12.99 -0.48 -4.41
N LEU A 23 12.23 -1.52 -4.06
CA LEU A 23 11.91 -2.66 -4.91
C LEU A 23 10.39 -2.71 -5.07
N TYR A 24 9.89 -2.62 -6.30
CA TYR A 24 8.44 -2.67 -6.57
C TYR A 24 8.11 -3.68 -7.67
N MET A 25 6.85 -4.09 -7.67
CA MET A 25 6.17 -4.79 -8.76
C MET A 25 4.87 -4.02 -9.10
N LYS A 26 4.36 -4.26 -10.31
CA LYS A 26 3.00 -3.82 -10.68
C LYS A 26 2.03 -4.89 -10.20
N ALA A 27 1.12 -4.54 -9.30
CA ALA A 27 0.01 -5.41 -8.91
C ALA A 27 -1.27 -4.78 -9.44
N ASP A 28 -1.54 -5.04 -10.72
CA ASP A 28 -2.63 -4.43 -11.49
C ASP A 28 -2.77 -2.91 -11.25
N PHE A 29 -3.72 -2.47 -10.44
CA PHE A 29 -4.02 -1.04 -10.23
C PHE A 29 -3.09 -0.33 -9.21
N VAL A 30 -2.06 -0.99 -8.69
CA VAL A 30 -1.08 -0.42 -7.74
C VAL A 30 0.37 -0.81 -8.04
N LEU A 31 1.32 -0.06 -7.48
CA LEU A 31 2.66 -0.56 -7.23
C LEU A 31 2.75 -1.09 -5.81
N MET A 32 3.40 -2.23 -5.64
CA MET A 32 3.60 -2.83 -4.34
C MET A 32 5.03 -3.29 -4.16
N GLY A 33 5.57 -3.19 -2.95
CA GLY A 33 6.87 -3.76 -2.64
C GLY A 33 7.52 -3.13 -1.42
N LEU A 34 8.85 -3.08 -1.42
CA LEU A 34 9.66 -2.73 -0.26
C LEU A 34 10.41 -1.41 -0.46
N ARG A 35 10.37 -0.55 0.55
CA ARG A 35 11.27 0.58 0.72
C ARG A 35 12.23 0.32 1.87
N LEU A 36 13.52 0.42 1.56
CA LEU A 36 14.63 0.38 2.50
C LEU A 36 14.90 1.81 2.95
N GLU A 37 14.31 2.20 4.05
CA GLU A 37 14.49 3.55 4.57
C GLU A 37 15.71 3.60 5.48
N LYS A 38 16.70 4.42 5.09
CA LYS A 38 17.82 4.71 5.96
C LYS A 38 17.32 5.56 7.13
N VAL A 39 17.55 5.07 8.34
CA VAL A 39 17.28 5.76 9.59
C VAL A 39 18.60 5.91 10.34
N MET A 40 18.85 7.07 10.94
CA MET A 40 20.15 7.36 11.57
C MET A 40 21.33 7.22 10.58
N SER A 41 22.57 7.25 11.08
CA SER A 41 23.78 7.28 10.25
C SER A 41 24.12 5.93 9.58
N ASP A 42 23.86 4.79 10.23
CA ASP A 42 24.23 3.43 9.75
C ASP A 42 23.12 2.37 9.97
N THR A 43 21.86 2.77 9.95
CA THR A 43 20.75 1.82 10.13
C THR A 43 19.76 1.98 8.99
N TYR A 44 19.08 0.90 8.64
CA TYR A 44 17.91 0.95 7.78
C TYR A 44 16.78 0.13 8.38
N ARG A 45 15.56 0.45 7.96
CA ARG A 45 14.35 -0.33 8.23
C ARG A 45 13.68 -0.69 6.92
N VAL A 46 12.90 -1.77 6.95
CA VAL A 46 12.14 -2.25 5.78
C VAL A 46 10.69 -1.86 5.95
N ILE A 47 10.12 -1.25 4.91
CA ILE A 47 8.75 -0.78 4.88
C ILE A 47 8.06 -1.43 3.69
N LEU A 48 6.98 -2.16 3.91
CA LEU A 48 6.08 -2.57 2.84
C LEU A 48 5.25 -1.34 2.42
N GLU A 49 5.18 -1.05 1.13
CA GLU A 49 4.42 0.09 0.58
C GLU A 49 3.51 -0.32 -0.56
N CYS A 50 2.38 0.39 -0.65
CA CYS A 50 1.45 0.31 -1.76
C CYS A 50 1.17 1.71 -2.31
N LEU A 51 1.53 1.94 -3.57
CA LEU A 51 1.36 3.22 -4.27
C LEU A 51 0.20 3.15 -5.27
N PRO A 52 -0.65 4.19 -5.35
CA PRO A 52 -1.81 4.18 -6.23
C PRO A 52 -1.42 4.47 -7.69
N LEU A 53 -1.91 3.67 -8.64
CA LEU A 53 -1.78 3.97 -10.08
C LEU A 53 -2.99 4.69 -10.67
N TRP A 54 -4.03 4.96 -9.88
CA TRP A 54 -5.26 5.63 -10.34
C TRP A 54 -5.24 7.16 -10.16
N GLU A 55 -4.19 7.72 -9.56
CA GLU A 55 -4.07 9.15 -9.31
C GLU A 55 -3.86 9.93 -10.62
N GLN A 56 -4.54 11.08 -10.75
CA GLN A 56 -4.35 11.99 -11.88
C GLN A 56 -3.02 12.74 -11.77
N GLU A 57 -2.68 13.19 -10.57
CA GLU A 57 -1.44 13.91 -10.30
C GLU A 57 -0.30 12.93 -9.98
N LYS A 58 0.78 12.98 -10.77
CA LYS A 58 2.00 12.15 -10.56
C LYS A 58 2.62 12.32 -9.17
N SER A 59 2.45 13.46 -8.52
CA SER A 59 2.89 13.72 -7.14
C SER A 59 2.14 12.84 -6.15
N ARG A 60 0.82 12.69 -6.31
CA ARG A 60 -0.04 11.87 -5.44
C ARG A 60 0.25 10.38 -5.58
N MET A 61 0.67 9.92 -6.76
CA MET A 61 1.15 8.53 -6.94
C MET A 61 2.35 8.17 -6.07
N LYS A 62 3.14 9.15 -5.60
CA LYS A 62 4.29 8.91 -4.72
C LYS A 62 3.89 8.81 -3.25
N ILE A 63 2.62 9.07 -2.93
CA ILE A 63 2.09 9.02 -1.59
C ILE A 63 1.50 7.63 -1.38
N PRO A 64 2.02 6.82 -0.44
CA PRO A 64 1.48 5.50 -0.20
C PRO A 64 0.02 5.55 0.25
N VAL A 65 -0.77 4.65 -0.31
CA VAL A 65 -2.08 4.27 0.22
C VAL A 65 -1.90 3.76 1.64
N PHE A 66 -0.94 2.84 1.79
CA PHE A 66 -0.53 2.29 3.06
C PHE A 66 0.97 1.99 3.03
N SER A 67 1.58 2.06 4.22
CA SER A 67 3.00 1.76 4.41
C SER A 67 3.21 1.23 5.83
N TRP A 68 3.73 0.02 5.98
CA TRP A 68 3.94 -0.58 7.31
C TRP A 68 5.36 -1.11 7.46
N GLU A 69 5.88 -0.97 8.66
CA GLU A 69 7.24 -1.35 8.99
C GLU A 69 7.34 -2.84 9.29
N LEU A 70 8.48 -3.42 8.97
CA LEU A 70 8.81 -4.78 9.38
C LEU A 70 8.98 -4.82 10.90
N TYR A 71 8.29 -5.75 11.55
CA TYR A 71 8.46 -6.03 12.96
C TYR A 71 9.28 -7.31 13.20
N ASP A 72 9.98 -7.38 14.32
CA ASP A 72 10.63 -8.60 14.79
C ASP A 72 9.62 -9.57 15.43
N LYS A 73 10.10 -10.75 15.85
CA LYS A 73 9.27 -11.76 16.52
C LYS A 73 8.69 -11.31 17.87
N LYS A 74 9.16 -10.19 18.42
CA LYS A 74 8.64 -9.56 19.65
C LYS A 74 7.64 -8.43 19.35
N GLY A 75 7.35 -8.15 18.08
CA GLY A 75 6.47 -7.06 17.67
C GLY A 75 7.13 -5.67 17.71
N MET A 76 8.45 -5.59 17.81
CA MET A 76 9.22 -4.34 17.81
C MET A 76 9.70 -4.00 16.41
N GLN A 77 9.89 -2.70 16.10
CA GLN A 77 10.46 -2.26 14.82
C GLN A 77 11.81 -2.94 14.54
N PHE A 78 11.92 -3.59 13.37
CA PHE A 78 13.13 -4.29 12.99
C PHE A 78 14.13 -3.33 12.33
N PHE A 79 15.04 -2.80 13.14
CA PHE A 79 16.16 -1.98 12.69
C PHE A 79 17.38 -2.84 12.34
N ILE A 80 17.95 -2.63 11.16
CA ILE A 80 19.11 -3.39 10.69
C ILE A 80 20.27 -2.42 10.48
N LYS A 81 21.34 -2.58 11.26
CA LYS A 81 22.58 -1.83 11.01
C LYS A 81 23.18 -2.30 9.68
N THR A 82 23.59 -1.38 8.82
CA THR A 82 24.15 -1.72 7.49
C THR A 82 25.36 -2.64 7.65
N SER A 83 26.22 -2.34 8.64
CA SER A 83 27.40 -3.11 9.01
C SER A 83 27.10 -4.51 9.54
N LEU A 84 25.88 -4.78 10.00
CA LEU A 84 25.43 -6.08 10.51
C LEU A 84 24.41 -6.75 9.58
N HIS A 85 24.31 -6.29 8.33
CA HIS A 85 23.32 -6.81 7.39
C HIS A 85 23.39 -8.33 7.27
N GLU A 86 24.55 -8.89 6.95
CA GLU A 86 24.72 -10.33 6.73
C GLU A 86 24.28 -11.18 7.93
N TYR A 87 24.53 -10.68 9.15
CA TYR A 87 24.16 -11.37 10.38
C TYR A 87 22.66 -11.27 10.70
N LEU A 88 22.06 -10.09 10.49
CA LEU A 88 20.66 -9.83 10.86
C LEU A 88 19.67 -10.19 9.76
N PHE A 89 20.12 -10.25 8.50
CA PHE A 89 19.27 -10.47 7.33
C PHE A 89 18.50 -11.79 7.38
N PRO A 90 19.06 -12.96 7.77
CA PRO A 90 18.29 -14.20 7.83
C PRO A 90 17.03 -14.10 8.69
N THR A 91 17.16 -13.52 9.90
CA THR A 91 16.04 -13.32 10.82
C THR A 91 15.04 -12.28 10.27
N ALA A 92 15.54 -11.19 9.69
CA ALA A 92 14.69 -10.18 9.06
C ALA A 92 13.92 -10.73 7.86
N ALA A 93 14.56 -11.58 7.06
CA ALA A 93 14.00 -12.23 5.88
C ALA A 93 12.88 -13.21 6.26
N GLU A 94 13.05 -13.98 7.34
CA GLU A 94 11.99 -14.82 7.90
C GLU A 94 10.77 -13.96 8.32
N CYS A 95 11.01 -12.91 9.11
CA CYS A 95 9.95 -12.00 9.55
C CYS A 95 9.22 -11.35 8.36
N ALA A 96 9.96 -10.96 7.32
CA ALA A 96 9.40 -10.33 6.12
C ALA A 96 8.58 -11.31 5.28
N LYS A 97 9.01 -12.56 5.14
CA LYS A 97 8.24 -13.61 4.46
C LYS A 97 6.90 -13.85 5.17
N GLU A 98 6.91 -13.94 6.50
CA GLU A 98 5.71 -14.13 7.30
C GLU A 98 4.74 -12.94 7.22
N GLN A 99 5.27 -11.71 7.23
CA GLN A 99 4.45 -10.50 7.29
C GLN A 99 3.99 -10.01 5.90
N PHE A 100 4.85 -10.15 4.88
CA PHE A 100 4.64 -9.53 3.57
C PHE A 100 4.53 -10.56 2.44
N GLY A 101 4.94 -11.82 2.63
CA GLY A 101 5.03 -12.81 1.56
C GLY A 101 3.71 -13.10 0.84
N ALA A 102 2.58 -13.00 1.53
CA ALA A 102 1.25 -13.14 0.91
C ALA A 102 0.93 -12.02 -0.10
N LEU A 103 1.63 -10.89 -0.04
CA LEU A 103 1.43 -9.74 -0.92
C LEU A 103 2.54 -9.61 -1.97
N LEU A 104 3.69 -10.26 -1.77
CA LEU A 104 4.88 -10.13 -2.62
C LEU A 104 5.10 -11.40 -3.46
N LYS A 105 4.06 -11.82 -4.17
CA LYS A 105 4.02 -13.00 -5.05
C LYS A 105 3.28 -12.66 -6.35
N GLU A 106 3.46 -13.50 -7.37
CA GLU A 106 2.92 -13.27 -8.72
C GLU A 106 1.40 -13.21 -8.73
N ASN A 107 0.75 -14.04 -7.91
CA ASN A 107 -0.71 -14.09 -7.76
C ASN A 107 -1.10 -13.75 -6.32
N ILE A 108 -1.71 -12.59 -6.13
CA ILE A 108 -2.14 -12.07 -4.84
C ILE A 108 -3.64 -12.31 -4.72
N LEU A 109 -4.09 -12.96 -3.65
CA LEU A 109 -5.53 -13.09 -3.41
C LEU A 109 -6.05 -11.76 -2.85
N SER A 110 -7.20 -11.29 -3.33
CA SER A 110 -7.86 -10.08 -2.80
C SER A 110 -8.13 -10.22 -1.30
N ASP A 111 -8.45 -11.44 -0.85
CA ASP A 111 -8.62 -11.76 0.57
C ASP A 111 -7.33 -11.60 1.38
N ASP A 112 -6.17 -12.01 0.83
CA ASP A 112 -4.87 -11.82 1.47
C ASP A 112 -4.60 -10.32 1.64
N LEU A 113 -4.86 -9.54 0.60
CA LEU A 113 -4.71 -8.09 0.57
C LEU A 113 -5.63 -7.38 1.57
N CYS A 114 -6.91 -7.71 1.58
CA CYS A 114 -7.88 -7.17 2.52
C CYS A 114 -7.55 -7.55 3.98
N ARG A 115 -7.08 -8.79 4.22
CA ARG A 115 -6.66 -9.25 5.54
C ARG A 115 -5.42 -8.50 6.03
N CYS A 116 -4.43 -8.32 5.17
CA CYS A 116 -3.25 -7.52 5.49
C CYS A 116 -3.66 -6.10 5.85
N ILE A 117 -4.48 -5.44 5.02
CA ILE A 117 -4.92 -4.06 5.27
C ILE A 117 -5.62 -3.96 6.63
N ARG A 118 -6.55 -4.89 6.92
CA ARG A 118 -7.25 -4.94 8.21
C ARG A 118 -6.29 -5.12 9.39
N LYS A 119 -5.30 -6.03 9.26
CA LYS A 119 -4.30 -6.28 10.30
C LYS A 119 -3.53 -5.00 10.62
N ALA A 120 -3.11 -4.25 9.63
CA ALA A 120 -2.38 -3.02 9.88
C ALA A 120 -3.24 -1.84 10.28
N SER A 121 -4.47 -1.73 9.77
CA SER A 121 -5.40 -0.71 10.26
C SER A 121 -5.73 -0.91 11.73
N SER A 122 -5.62 -2.14 12.26
CA SER A 122 -5.79 -2.43 13.68
C SER A 122 -4.68 -1.85 14.57
N THR A 123 -3.49 -1.54 14.01
CA THR A 123 -2.37 -0.97 14.75
C THR A 123 -2.38 0.57 14.77
N PHE A 124 -3.34 1.20 14.11
CA PHE A 124 -3.48 2.65 14.14
C PHE A 124 -3.71 3.13 15.58
N ALA A 125 -2.86 4.05 16.04
CA ALA A 125 -2.92 4.59 17.40
C ALA A 125 -4.30 5.15 17.78
N SER A 126 -5.05 5.64 16.78
CA SER A 126 -6.44 6.03 16.92
C SER A 126 -7.30 5.23 15.94
N LYS A 127 -8.14 4.37 16.50
CA LYS A 127 -9.01 3.43 15.77
C LYS A 127 -9.83 4.10 14.67
N HIS A 128 -10.34 5.31 14.92
CA HIS A 128 -11.25 6.03 14.01
C HIS A 128 -10.63 7.29 13.42
N ASN A 129 -9.31 7.30 13.16
CA ASN A 129 -8.65 8.48 12.64
C ASN A 129 -8.89 8.68 11.13
N PRO A 130 -9.54 9.78 10.73
CA PRO A 130 -9.80 10.06 9.32
C PRO A 130 -8.54 10.06 8.44
N THR A 131 -7.39 10.50 8.96
CA THR A 131 -6.13 10.63 8.19
C THR A 131 -5.55 9.30 7.77
N HIS A 132 -5.90 8.21 8.46
CA HIS A 132 -5.47 6.87 8.07
C HIS A 132 -6.50 6.18 7.18
N TRP A 133 -7.79 6.30 7.54
CA TRP A 133 -8.86 5.57 6.86
C TRP A 133 -9.19 6.09 5.46
N HIS A 134 -9.02 7.39 5.18
CA HIS A 134 -9.43 7.94 3.90
C HIS A 134 -8.72 7.28 2.70
N ARG A 135 -7.43 6.92 2.83
CA ARG A 135 -6.68 6.22 1.77
C ARG A 135 -7.05 4.75 1.67
N ILE A 136 -7.32 4.11 2.79
CA ILE A 136 -7.79 2.71 2.80
C ILE A 136 -9.12 2.60 2.08
N PHE A 137 -10.04 3.56 2.27
CA PHE A 137 -11.30 3.58 1.53
C PHE A 137 -11.13 3.84 0.05
N ALA A 138 -10.25 4.77 -0.35
CA ALA A 138 -9.91 4.97 -1.76
C ALA A 138 -9.36 3.69 -2.40
N PHE A 139 -8.49 2.97 -1.69
CA PHE A 139 -7.95 1.69 -2.17
C PHE A 139 -9.02 0.61 -2.30
N LYS A 140 -9.88 0.45 -1.29
CA LYS A 140 -10.97 -0.53 -1.34
C LYS A 140 -11.90 -0.24 -2.50
N LEU A 141 -12.27 1.02 -2.71
CA LEU A 141 -13.09 1.44 -3.86
C LEU A 141 -12.36 1.20 -5.20
N ALA A 142 -11.07 1.52 -5.30
CA ALA A 142 -10.28 1.22 -6.49
C ALA A 142 -10.24 -0.29 -6.80
N LEU A 143 -10.05 -1.13 -5.78
CA LEU A 143 -10.02 -2.58 -5.88
C LEU A 143 -11.35 -3.14 -6.40
N VAL A 144 -12.47 -2.77 -5.78
CA VAL A 144 -13.79 -3.29 -6.17
C VAL A 144 -14.20 -2.81 -7.56
N THR A 145 -13.87 -1.56 -7.93
CA THR A 145 -14.17 -1.04 -9.26
C THR A 145 -13.29 -1.72 -10.30
N TYR A 146 -12.01 -1.97 -10.00
CA TYR A 146 -11.11 -2.70 -10.89
C TYR A 146 -11.61 -4.13 -11.16
N LEU A 147 -11.92 -4.87 -10.10
CA LEU A 147 -12.42 -6.24 -10.13
C LEU A 147 -13.86 -6.37 -10.65
N ASN A 148 -14.59 -5.25 -10.78
CA ASN A 148 -16.00 -5.21 -11.16
C ASN A 148 -16.90 -6.02 -10.21
N ASP A 149 -16.57 -6.04 -8.91
CA ASP A 149 -17.34 -6.77 -7.88
C ASP A 149 -18.37 -5.85 -7.21
N THR A 150 -19.62 -5.95 -7.67
CA THR A 150 -20.73 -5.13 -7.18
C THR A 150 -21.15 -5.47 -5.74
N ARG A 151 -20.96 -6.72 -5.29
CA ARG A 151 -21.30 -7.12 -3.91
C ARG A 151 -20.29 -6.50 -2.95
N PHE A 152 -19.01 -6.66 -3.26
CA PHE A 152 -17.95 -6.09 -2.42
C PHE A 152 -18.01 -4.56 -2.41
N PHE A 153 -18.42 -3.92 -3.51
CA PHE A 153 -18.65 -2.48 -3.55
C PHE A 153 -19.71 -2.01 -2.52
N ALA A 154 -20.81 -2.75 -2.36
CA ALA A 154 -21.85 -2.43 -1.37
C ALA A 154 -21.31 -2.55 0.07
N GLU A 155 -20.49 -3.57 0.34
CA GLU A 155 -19.83 -3.76 1.64
C GLU A 155 -18.88 -2.59 1.98
N VAL A 156 -18.06 -2.17 1.01
CA VAL A 156 -17.13 -1.04 1.19
C VAL A 156 -17.91 0.25 1.45
N ARG A 157 -19.02 0.50 0.75
CA ARG A 157 -19.89 1.65 1.03
C ARG A 157 -20.45 1.61 2.46
N GLN A 158 -20.95 0.46 2.90
CA GLN A 158 -21.46 0.31 4.26
C GLN A 158 -20.36 0.56 5.30
N GLU A 159 -19.14 0.10 5.05
CA GLU A 159 -17.99 0.34 5.91
C GLU A 159 -17.64 1.83 6.00
N ILE A 160 -17.63 2.55 4.87
CA ILE A 160 -17.40 4.00 4.82
C ILE A 160 -18.46 4.74 5.65
N GLU A 161 -19.73 4.40 5.49
CA GLU A 161 -20.82 5.04 6.24
C GLU A 161 -20.68 4.80 7.75
N LYS A 162 -20.38 3.55 8.15
CA LYS A 162 -20.17 3.20 9.55
C LYS A 162 -18.98 3.96 10.15
N GLU A 163 -17.86 3.97 9.45
CA GLU A 163 -16.62 4.58 9.95
C GLU A 163 -16.72 6.10 10.02
N THR A 164 -17.30 6.74 9.00
CA THR A 164 -17.52 8.20 8.99
C THR A 164 -18.51 8.67 10.05
N GLY A 165 -19.38 7.78 10.54
CA GLY A 165 -20.23 8.01 11.70
C GLY A 165 -19.45 8.26 13.00
N HIS A 166 -18.22 7.74 13.11
CA HIS A 166 -17.35 7.97 14.27
C HIS A 166 -16.54 9.28 14.18
N TRP A 167 -16.53 9.94 13.02
CA TRP A 167 -15.69 11.11 12.80
C TRP A 167 -16.40 12.40 13.21
N ASN A 168 -15.75 13.18 14.08
CA ASN A 168 -16.20 14.53 14.43
C ASN A 168 -16.15 15.45 13.20
N SER A 169 -17.28 16.10 12.88
CA SER A 169 -17.44 16.89 11.66
C SER A 169 -16.53 18.13 11.61
N ASP A 170 -16.40 18.88 12.70
CA ASP A 170 -15.58 20.11 12.74
C ASP A 170 -14.10 19.77 12.56
N ARG A 171 -13.63 18.75 13.28
CA ARG A 171 -12.27 18.25 13.14
C ARG A 171 -12.01 17.72 11.74
N PHE A 172 -12.97 17.01 11.15
CA PHE A 172 -12.85 16.51 9.79
C PHE A 172 -12.75 17.67 8.79
N ALA A 173 -13.64 18.66 8.89
CA ALA A 173 -13.62 19.84 8.03
C ALA A 173 -12.31 20.63 8.15
N ALA A 174 -11.76 20.77 9.36
CA ALA A 174 -10.47 21.41 9.57
C ALA A 174 -9.30 20.63 8.93
N LEU A 175 -9.36 19.30 8.90
CA LEU A 175 -8.30 18.44 8.35
C LEU A 175 -8.34 18.35 6.82
N PHE A 176 -9.53 18.24 6.24
CA PHE A 176 -9.71 17.98 4.80
C PHE A 176 -10.19 19.18 4.01
N LEU A 177 -10.51 20.29 4.69
CA LEU A 177 -11.09 21.51 4.11
C LEU A 177 -12.43 21.26 3.39
N LYS A 178 -13.17 20.22 3.79
CA LYS A 178 -14.45 19.78 3.21
C LYS A 178 -15.33 19.10 4.27
N SER A 179 -16.64 19.13 4.10
CA SER A 179 -17.56 18.31 4.91
C SER A 179 -17.36 16.81 4.63
N LYS A 180 -17.86 15.96 5.54
CA LYS A 180 -17.82 14.49 5.37
C LYS A 180 -18.61 14.07 4.12
N GLU A 181 -19.72 14.74 3.87
CA GLU A 181 -20.63 14.48 2.76
C GLU A 181 -19.99 14.84 1.41
N GLU A 182 -19.36 16.02 1.32
CA GLU A 182 -18.60 16.41 0.12
C GLU A 182 -17.41 15.48 -0.12
N TRP A 183 -16.70 15.09 0.94
CA TRP A 183 -15.59 14.15 0.82
C TRP A 183 -16.06 12.77 0.31
N LYS A 184 -17.16 12.23 0.85
CA LYS A 184 -17.74 10.97 0.37
C LYS A 184 -18.19 11.07 -1.08
N ALA A 185 -18.86 12.16 -1.45
CA ALA A 185 -19.32 12.38 -2.82
C ALA A 185 -18.15 12.39 -3.81
N ASP A 186 -17.05 13.08 -3.49
CA ASP A 186 -15.85 13.09 -4.31
C ASP A 186 -15.18 11.72 -4.39
N LEU A 187 -15.09 11.03 -3.25
CA LEU A 187 -14.51 9.70 -3.17
C LEU A 187 -15.28 8.73 -4.07
N TYR A 188 -16.61 8.72 -4.01
CA TYR A 188 -17.43 7.86 -4.86
C TYR A 188 -17.32 8.25 -6.33
N ARG A 189 -17.36 9.55 -6.65
CA ARG A 189 -17.19 10.05 -8.02
C ARG A 189 -15.86 9.61 -8.65
N GLN A 190 -14.79 9.54 -7.85
CA GLN A 190 -13.48 9.09 -8.33
C GLN A 190 -13.49 7.64 -8.86
N PHE A 191 -14.36 6.79 -8.32
CA PHE A 191 -14.39 5.35 -8.59
C PHE A 191 -15.71 4.83 -9.18
N GLU A 192 -16.62 5.73 -9.59
CA GLU A 192 -17.90 5.36 -10.21
C GLU A 192 -17.74 4.86 -11.65
N ASP A 193 -16.81 5.45 -12.40
CA ASP A 193 -16.52 5.11 -13.78
C ASP A 193 -15.30 4.18 -13.86
N ARG A 194 -15.60 2.90 -14.13
CA ARG A 194 -14.58 1.85 -14.27
C ARG A 194 -13.69 2.07 -15.49
N GLU A 195 -14.22 2.51 -16.61
CA GLU A 195 -13.44 2.71 -17.83
C GLU A 195 -12.45 3.84 -17.63
N ALA A 196 -12.91 4.97 -17.08
CA ALA A 196 -12.04 6.09 -16.74
C ALA A 196 -10.97 5.70 -15.69
N LEU A 197 -11.30 4.83 -14.73
CA LEU A 197 -10.32 4.28 -13.79
C LEU A 197 -9.23 3.46 -14.51
N LEU A 198 -9.63 2.54 -15.39
CA LEU A 198 -8.72 1.68 -16.15
C LEU A 198 -7.83 2.50 -17.09
N GLU A 199 -8.38 3.51 -17.77
CA GLU A 199 -7.61 4.41 -18.62
C GLU A 199 -6.51 5.16 -17.85
N ARG A 200 -6.83 5.66 -16.65
CA ARG A 200 -5.85 6.31 -15.77
C ARG A 200 -4.74 5.33 -15.36
N ILE A 201 -5.11 4.12 -14.94
CA ILE A 201 -4.15 3.07 -14.57
C ILE A 201 -3.23 2.73 -15.74
N HIS A 202 -3.80 2.45 -16.92
CA HIS A 202 -3.03 2.11 -18.12
C HIS A 202 -2.09 3.25 -18.54
N THR A 203 -2.55 4.50 -18.47
CA THR A 203 -1.73 5.68 -18.75
C THR A 203 -0.55 5.75 -17.79
N ASN A 204 -0.78 5.55 -16.50
CA ASN A 204 0.26 5.59 -15.48
C ASN A 204 1.24 4.41 -15.58
N MET A 205 0.79 3.22 -15.99
CA MET A 205 1.64 2.06 -16.24
C MET A 205 2.66 2.26 -17.36
N ARG A 206 2.35 3.12 -18.35
CA ARG A 206 3.24 3.42 -19.49
C ARG A 206 4.44 4.28 -19.10
N ASP A 207 4.49 4.79 -17.86
CA ASP A 207 5.68 5.48 -17.35
C ASP A 207 6.93 4.60 -17.49
N LYS A 208 8.01 5.14 -18.03
CA LYS A 208 9.23 4.37 -18.36
C LYS A 208 9.79 3.59 -17.17
N LYS A 209 9.67 4.12 -15.94
CA LYS A 209 10.17 3.42 -14.75
C LYS A 209 9.22 2.30 -14.33
N ILE A 210 7.92 2.53 -14.42
CA ILE A 210 6.88 1.56 -14.04
C ILE A 210 6.79 0.42 -15.06
N ALA A 211 6.88 0.74 -16.35
CA ALA A 211 6.79 -0.23 -17.44
C ALA A 211 7.79 -1.38 -17.30
N ARG A 212 8.98 -1.11 -16.75
CA ARG A 212 10.07 -2.08 -16.54
C ARG A 212 9.89 -3.00 -15.32
N LEU A 213 8.96 -2.69 -14.42
CA LEU A 213 8.71 -3.52 -13.25
C LEU A 213 8.06 -4.84 -13.68
N LYS A 214 8.26 -5.90 -12.90
CA LYS A 214 7.58 -7.18 -13.12
C LYS A 214 6.08 -7.05 -12.80
N PRO A 215 5.21 -7.75 -13.54
CA PRO A 215 3.79 -7.81 -13.24
C PRO A 215 3.50 -8.82 -12.12
N SER A 216 2.38 -8.61 -11.45
CA SER A 216 1.70 -9.51 -10.54
C SER A 216 0.20 -9.19 -10.63
N HIS A 217 -0.63 -10.16 -10.31
CA HIS A 217 -2.07 -10.09 -10.54
C HIS A 217 -2.83 -10.32 -9.25
N ILE A 218 -3.85 -9.49 -9.04
CA ILE A 218 -4.79 -9.60 -7.94
C ILE A 218 -5.95 -10.45 -8.42
N LEU A 219 -6.16 -11.58 -7.76
CA LEU A 219 -7.18 -12.56 -8.06
C LEU A 219 -8.30 -12.47 -7.01
N LEU A 220 -9.53 -12.78 -7.44
CA LEU A 220 -10.67 -13.01 -6.55
C LEU A 220 -10.50 -14.32 -5.78
#